data_AF-A0A8H9Z7Q8-F1
#
_entry.id   AF-A0A8H9Z7Q8-F1
#
_cell.length_a   1.000
_cell.length_b   1.000
_cell.length_c   1.000
_cell.angle_alpha   90.00
_cell.angle_beta   90.00
_cell.angle_gamma   90.00
#
_symmetry.space_group_name_H-M   'P 1'
#
loop_
_entity.id
_entity.type
_entity.pdbx_description
1 polymer ?
#
loop_
_entity_poly.entity_id
_entity_poly.type
_entity_poly.pdbx_seq_one_letter_code
_entity_poly.pdbx_strand_id
1 'polypeptide(L)'
;MKKFAIAAATATALTLTMANAAFAAQSTQAPMTLAAGEVTKAKEATSDTWITTKVKADLMTEKGVPGSDIKVETNKGVVSLSSDVAITDAQKDMAVAIAKKIKGVQAVSADGLKSE
;
A
#
# COMPACT_ATOMS: atom_id res chain seq x y z
N MET A 1 14.07 -51.15 -10.41
CA MET A 1 14.65 -50.55 -9.19
C MET A 1 13.51 -49.99 -8.33
N LYS A 2 13.28 -50.62 -7.17
CA LYS A 2 12.55 -50.19 -5.95
C LYS A 2 11.27 -49.32 -6.15
N LYS A 3 10.08 -49.86 -6.43
CA LYS A 3 9.01 -50.34 -5.49
C LYS A 3 9.10 -49.79 -4.06
N PHE A 4 8.12 -48.99 -3.60
CA PHE A 4 7.56 -49.00 -2.23
C PHE A 4 6.18 -48.29 -2.20
N ALA A 5 5.15 -49.07 -1.88
CA ALA A 5 3.82 -48.64 -1.46
C ALA A 5 3.78 -48.59 0.07
N ILE A 6 3.23 -47.54 0.70
CA ILE A 6 2.80 -47.52 2.11
C ILE A 6 1.70 -46.44 2.19
N ALA A 7 0.42 -46.79 2.23
CA ALA A 7 -0.38 -47.32 3.34
C ALA A 7 -0.96 -46.22 4.25
N ALA A 8 -2.27 -46.32 4.44
CA ALA A 8 -3.07 -45.59 5.40
C ALA A 8 -2.63 -45.86 6.84
N ALA A 9 -2.71 -44.84 7.70
CA ALA A 9 -2.86 -44.96 9.15
C ALA A 9 -3.29 -43.57 9.67
N THR A 10 -4.56 -43.32 9.98
CA THR A 10 -5.11 -43.44 11.33
C THR A 10 -4.07 -43.14 12.42
N ALA A 11 -4.02 -41.88 12.83
CA ALA A 11 -3.53 -41.53 14.15
C ALA A 11 -4.48 -40.49 14.74
N THR A 12 -5.50 -41.01 15.41
CA THR A 12 -6.13 -40.39 16.56
C THR A 12 -5.06 -39.89 17.52
N ALA A 13 -4.79 -38.59 17.53
CA ALA A 13 -4.07 -37.91 18.59
C ALA A 13 -5.04 -37.00 19.34
N LEU A 14 -5.68 -37.62 20.34
CA LEU A 14 -6.08 -37.07 21.63
C LEU A 14 -6.21 -35.55 21.73
N THR A 15 -7.45 -35.07 21.65
CA THR A 15 -7.86 -33.79 22.23
C THR A 15 -7.56 -33.77 23.73
N LEU A 16 -6.93 -32.70 24.24
CA LEU A 16 -7.42 -31.92 25.39
C LEU A 16 -6.51 -30.72 25.68
N THR A 17 -6.90 -29.54 25.20
CA THR A 17 -6.79 -28.32 26.02
C THR A 17 -7.96 -27.43 25.65
N MET A 18 -9.05 -27.57 26.41
CA MET A 18 -10.17 -26.66 26.37
C MET A 18 -9.75 -25.38 27.09
N ALA A 19 -9.69 -24.26 26.35
CA ALA A 19 -10.08 -22.92 26.80
C ALA A 19 -9.56 -21.88 25.79
N ASN A 20 -10.33 -21.62 24.73
CA ASN A 20 -10.78 -20.27 24.38
C ASN A 20 -11.73 -20.32 23.18
N ALA A 21 -12.69 -19.42 23.20
CA ALA A 21 -13.92 -19.44 22.44
C ALA A 21 -13.79 -19.44 20.91
N ALA A 22 -14.76 -20.13 20.29
CA ALA A 22 -15.40 -19.81 19.02
C ALA A 22 -14.54 -19.80 17.74
N PHE A 23 -14.55 -20.92 17.02
CA PHE A 23 -14.79 -20.90 15.57
C PHE A 23 -15.59 -22.14 15.19
N ALA A 24 -16.91 -21.97 15.14
CA ALA A 24 -17.84 -22.96 14.62
C ALA A 24 -17.71 -23.06 13.09
N ALA A 25 -17.89 -24.28 12.60
CA ALA A 25 -18.10 -24.61 11.20
C ALA A 25 -19.14 -23.71 10.53
N GLN A 26 -18.93 -23.36 9.25
CA GLN A 26 -19.86 -23.69 8.17
C GLN A 26 -19.30 -23.15 6.84
N SER A 27 -19.19 -24.05 5.88
CA SER A 27 -19.26 -23.74 4.45
C SER A 27 -20.45 -22.82 4.14
N THR A 28 -20.19 -21.67 3.51
CA THR A 28 -21.16 -21.02 2.62
C THR A 28 -20.40 -20.33 1.51
N GLN A 29 -20.53 -20.90 0.31
CA GLN A 29 -20.29 -20.20 -0.94
C GLN A 29 -21.12 -18.91 -0.91
N ALA A 30 -20.46 -17.76 -1.04
CA ALA A 30 -21.11 -16.53 -1.45
C ALA A 30 -20.72 -16.26 -2.92
N PRO A 31 -21.71 -15.98 -3.78
CA PRO A 31 -21.57 -15.97 -5.24
C PRO A 31 -20.71 -14.80 -5.73
N MET A 32 -20.17 -15.00 -6.93
CA MET A 32 -19.52 -13.99 -7.78
C MET A 32 -20.44 -12.79 -8.03
N THR A 33 -20.46 -11.80 -7.15
CA THR A 33 -21.04 -10.48 -7.43
C THR A 33 -20.15 -9.45 -6.75
N LEU A 34 -19.12 -8.94 -7.44
CA LEU A 34 -18.38 -7.68 -7.18
C LEU A 34 -17.21 -7.44 -8.18
N ALA A 35 -17.18 -8.11 -9.35
CA ALA A 35 -16.05 -8.06 -10.28
C ALA A 35 -15.87 -6.76 -11.09
N ALA A 36 -16.69 -5.73 -10.87
CA ALA A 36 -16.52 -4.42 -11.54
C ALA A 36 -15.73 -3.40 -10.68
N GLY A 37 -15.72 -3.56 -9.35
CA GLY A 37 -15.03 -2.63 -8.44
C GLY A 37 -13.61 -3.06 -8.06
N GLU A 38 -13.32 -4.36 -8.07
CA GLU A 38 -12.00 -4.87 -7.68
C GLU A 38 -10.93 -4.65 -8.76
N VAL A 39 -11.30 -4.77 -10.05
CA VAL A 39 -10.36 -4.55 -11.16
C VAL A 39 -9.97 -3.08 -11.28
N THR A 40 -10.91 -2.15 -11.08
CA THR A 40 -10.62 -0.71 -11.10
C THR A 40 -9.76 -0.31 -9.92
N LYS A 41 -10.08 -0.78 -8.70
CA LYS A 41 -9.29 -0.50 -7.49
C LYS A 41 -7.87 -1.10 -7.56
N ALA A 42 -7.70 -2.28 -8.15
CA ALA A 42 -6.38 -2.87 -8.37
C ALA A 42 -5.55 -2.06 -9.41
N LYS A 43 -6.20 -1.55 -10.46
CA LYS A 43 -5.55 -0.73 -11.50
C LYS A 43 -5.18 0.66 -10.97
N GLU A 44 -6.02 1.25 -10.13
CA GLU A 44 -5.75 2.49 -9.40
C GLU A 44 -4.61 2.30 -8.39
N ALA A 45 -4.65 1.25 -7.56
CA ALA A 45 -3.59 0.98 -6.58
C ALA A 45 -2.22 0.73 -7.23
N THR A 46 -2.20 0.01 -8.37
CA THR A 46 -0.98 -0.16 -9.16
C THR A 46 -0.50 1.19 -9.72
N SER A 47 -1.45 2.06 -10.10
CA SER A 47 -1.14 3.39 -10.61
C SER A 47 -0.56 4.29 -9.51
N ASP A 48 -1.21 4.34 -8.36
CA ASP A 48 -0.81 5.15 -7.22
C ASP A 48 0.55 4.71 -6.65
N THR A 49 0.83 3.41 -6.66
CA THR A 49 2.12 2.88 -6.19
C THR A 49 3.27 3.36 -7.07
N TRP A 50 3.11 3.34 -8.40
CA TRP A 50 4.17 3.86 -9.28
C TRP A 50 4.29 5.38 -9.16
N ILE A 51 3.18 6.12 -9.03
CA ILE A 51 3.18 7.57 -8.81
C ILE A 51 3.96 7.90 -7.54
N THR A 52 3.61 7.26 -6.41
CA THR A 52 4.27 7.46 -5.12
C THR A 52 5.77 7.17 -5.21
N THR A 53 6.13 6.05 -5.84
CA THR A 53 7.54 5.67 -6.02
C THR A 53 8.29 6.71 -6.85
N LYS A 54 7.67 7.21 -7.93
CA LYS A 54 8.27 8.20 -8.81
C LYS A 54 8.42 9.57 -8.13
N VAL A 55 7.38 10.02 -7.41
CA VAL A 55 7.41 11.27 -6.62
C VAL A 55 8.54 11.17 -5.59
N LYS A 56 8.60 10.06 -4.85
CA LYS A 56 9.61 9.88 -3.81
C LYS A 56 11.02 9.82 -4.38
N ALA A 57 11.21 9.13 -5.51
CA ALA A 57 12.50 9.11 -6.20
C ALA A 57 12.92 10.51 -6.66
N ASP A 58 12.03 11.26 -7.30
CA ASP A 58 12.35 12.60 -7.81
C ASP A 58 12.64 13.58 -6.66
N LEU A 59 11.88 13.51 -5.56
CA LEU A 59 12.15 14.29 -4.34
C LEU A 59 13.47 13.93 -3.67
N MET A 60 13.87 12.65 -3.67
CA MET A 60 15.17 12.23 -3.13
C MET A 60 16.35 12.65 -3.99
N THR A 61 16.14 12.84 -5.30
CA THR A 61 17.16 13.35 -6.21
C THR A 61 17.26 14.87 -6.25
N GLU A 62 16.20 15.57 -5.83
CA GLU A 62 16.16 17.03 -5.84
C GLU A 62 17.09 17.61 -4.76
N LYS A 63 18.08 18.38 -5.20
CA LYS A 63 19.00 19.04 -4.27
C LYS A 63 18.32 20.21 -3.61
N GLY A 64 18.22 20.15 -2.28
CA GLY A 64 17.65 21.23 -1.49
C GLY A 64 16.25 20.93 -0.97
N VAL A 65 15.61 19.81 -1.31
CA VAL A 65 14.40 19.33 -0.63
C VAL A 65 14.78 18.14 0.24
N PRO A 66 14.36 18.07 1.53
CA PRO A 66 14.64 16.92 2.38
C PRO A 66 13.74 15.73 2.01
N GLY A 67 13.95 15.13 0.83
CA GLY A 67 13.14 14.02 0.33
C GLY A 67 13.15 12.76 1.23
N SER A 68 14.13 12.65 2.13
CA SER A 68 14.19 11.61 3.16
C SER A 68 13.15 11.82 4.27
N ASP A 69 12.88 13.08 4.63
CA ASP A 69 11.97 13.49 5.71
C ASP A 69 10.56 13.81 5.20
N ILE A 70 10.36 13.80 3.88
CA ILE A 70 9.05 13.96 3.26
C ILE A 70 8.39 12.60 3.07
N LYS A 71 7.23 12.45 3.69
CA LYS A 71 6.32 11.35 3.46
C LYS A 71 5.38 11.67 2.31
N VAL A 72 5.30 10.73 1.38
CA VAL A 72 4.47 10.80 0.18
C VAL A 72 3.42 9.71 0.26
N GLU A 73 2.15 10.09 0.18
CA GLU A 73 1.04 9.16 0.04
C GLU A 73 0.22 9.52 -1.20
N THR A 74 -0.14 8.52 -2.01
CA THR A 74 -1.01 8.74 -3.17
C THR A 74 -2.28 7.94 -3.00
N ASN A 75 -3.43 8.57 -3.23
CA ASN A 75 -4.74 7.91 -3.23
C ASN A 75 -5.54 8.37 -4.45
N LYS A 76 -5.81 7.44 -5.36
CA LYS A 76 -6.60 7.68 -6.58
C LYS A 76 -6.07 8.87 -7.40
N GLY A 77 -4.76 8.97 -7.55
CA GLY A 77 -4.08 10.08 -8.22
C GLY A 77 -3.99 11.39 -7.43
N VAL A 78 -4.46 11.45 -6.19
CA VAL A 78 -4.23 12.59 -5.29
C VAL A 78 -2.97 12.33 -4.46
N VAL A 79 -1.95 13.15 -4.63
CA VAL A 79 -0.67 13.04 -3.89
C VAL A 79 -0.72 13.95 -2.68
N SER A 80 -0.49 13.39 -1.50
CA SER A 80 -0.36 14.10 -0.23
C SER A 80 1.10 14.10 0.20
N LEU A 81 1.63 15.30 0.42
CA LEU A 81 3.00 15.54 0.86
C LEU A 81 2.97 16.02 2.31
N SER A 82 3.78 15.39 3.15
CA SER A 82 3.90 15.76 4.57
C SER A 82 5.35 15.64 5.04
N SER A 83 5.77 16.48 5.98
CA SER A 83 7.12 16.45 6.54
C SER A 83 7.07 16.65 8.05
N ASP A 84 7.89 15.90 8.77
CA ASP A 84 8.06 16.10 10.21
C ASP A 84 8.94 17.32 10.52
N VAL A 85 9.84 17.64 9.59
CA VAL A 85 10.79 18.75 9.62
C VAL A 85 10.20 19.99 8.97
N ALA A 86 10.52 21.16 9.51
CA ALA A 86 10.16 22.45 8.92
C ALA A 86 10.97 22.69 7.64
N ILE A 87 10.29 23.13 6.59
CA ILE A 87 10.87 23.44 5.29
C ILE A 87 10.53 24.87 4.91
N THR A 88 11.33 25.45 4.03
CA THR A 88 11.07 26.75 3.42
C THR A 88 9.94 26.67 2.40
N ASP A 89 9.25 27.78 2.16
CA ASP A 89 8.21 27.86 1.12
C ASP A 89 8.74 27.48 -0.27
N ALA A 90 9.99 27.83 -0.57
CA ALA A 90 10.63 27.44 -1.83
C ALA A 90 10.74 25.92 -1.99
N GLN A 91 11.05 25.20 -0.91
CA GLN A 91 11.10 23.73 -0.91
C GLN A 91 9.69 23.13 -1.07
N LYS A 92 8.69 23.72 -0.44
CA LYS A 92 7.28 23.32 -0.57
C LYS A 92 6.80 23.46 -2.01
N ASP A 93 7.04 24.61 -2.64
CA ASP A 93 6.68 24.85 -4.04
C ASP A 93 7.39 23.89 -4.99
N MET A 94 8.66 23.59 -4.72
CA MET A 94 9.45 22.66 -5.51
C MET A 94 8.91 21.23 -5.40
N ALA A 95 8.57 20.78 -4.20
CA ALA A 95 7.97 19.46 -3.98
C ALA A 95 6.62 19.34 -4.70
N VAL A 96 5.79 20.39 -4.65
CA VAL A 96 4.52 20.46 -5.38
C VAL A 96 4.76 20.42 -6.89
N ALA A 97 5.74 21.16 -7.40
CA ALA A 97 6.07 21.19 -8.82
C ALA A 97 6.57 19.83 -9.32
N ILE A 98 7.38 19.12 -8.53
CA ILE A 98 7.88 17.78 -8.85
C ILE A 98 6.71 16.78 -8.89
N ALA A 99 5.85 16.78 -7.87
CA ALA A 99 4.69 15.90 -7.84
C ALA A 99 3.75 16.16 -9.04
N LYS A 100 3.49 17.42 -9.40
CA LYS A 100 2.63 17.79 -10.54
C LYS A 100 3.20 17.37 -11.90
N LYS A 101 4.51 17.19 -12.04
CA LYS A 101 5.15 16.75 -13.31
C LYS A 101 4.90 15.28 -13.60
N ILE A 102 4.48 14.49 -12.62
CA ILE A 102 4.29 13.06 -12.76
C ILE A 102 2.95 12.77 -13.44
N LYS A 103 2.97 11.88 -14.44
CA LYS A 103 1.75 11.51 -15.18
C LYS A 103 0.72 10.88 -14.24
N GLY A 104 -0.57 11.14 -14.48
CA GLY A 104 -1.64 10.55 -13.67
C GLY A 104 -1.86 11.19 -12.30
N VAL A 105 -1.06 12.19 -11.92
CA VAL A 105 -1.37 13.04 -10.77
C VAL A 105 -2.56 13.93 -11.12
N GLN A 106 -3.63 13.80 -10.36
CA GLN A 106 -4.85 14.61 -10.49
C GLN A 106 -4.79 15.85 -9.60
N ALA A 107 -4.27 15.69 -8.39
CA ALA A 107 -4.14 16.78 -7.42
C ALA A 107 -2.93 16.55 -6.52
N VAL A 108 -2.39 17.64 -5.96
CA VAL A 108 -1.31 17.61 -4.98
C VAL A 108 -1.72 18.43 -3.78
N SER A 109 -1.75 17.81 -2.61
CA SER A 109 -1.91 18.48 -1.32
C SER A 109 -0.56 18.59 -0.63
N ALA A 110 -0.22 19.81 -0.23
CA ALA A 110 0.99 20.16 0.49
C ALA A 110 0.67 20.74 1.87
N ASP A 111 -0.54 20.49 2.37
CA ASP A 111 -1.03 20.98 3.65
C ASP A 111 -0.27 20.37 4.84
N GLY A 112 0.29 19.17 4.66
CA GLY A 112 1.10 18.48 5.68
C GLY A 112 2.57 18.92 5.72
N LEU A 113 3.00 19.81 4.83
CA LEU A 113 4.37 20.34 4.84
C LEU A 113 4.44 21.54 5.80
N LYS A 114 5.21 21.37 6.88
CA LYS A 114 5.41 22.42 7.88
C LYS A 114 6.31 23.50 7.25
N SER A 115 5.72 24.64 6.89
CA SER A 115 6.45 25.82 6.43
C SER A 115 6.84 26.72 7.61
N GLU A 116 8.11 27.13 7.67
CA GLU A 116 8.64 28.12 8.64
C GLU A 116 8.52 29.56 8.15
#